data_AF-J2LZI9-F1
#
_entry.id   AF-J2LZI9-F1
#
_cell.length_a   1.000
_cell.length_b   1.000
_cell.length_c   1.000
_cell.angle_alpha   90.00
_cell.angle_beta   90.00
_cell.angle_gamma   90.00
#
_symmetry.space_group_name_H-M   'P 1'
#
loop_
_entity.id
_entity.type
_entity.pdbx_description
1 polymer ?
#
loop_
_entity_poly.entity_id
_entity_poly.type
_entity_poly.pdbx_seq_one_letter_code
_entity_poly.pdbx_strand_id
1 'polypeptide(L)'
;MDDLTLRYYEAEMRYLREAGKEFARAHPDRAAMLNLDKHGARDPYVERLFEGFAFLMGRMREKLDDDLPELTEGLVSLLWPHYMRTIPSLSVVAFNPQWQTLRQAEILPAEFSVLSRPVGQHKTACQYRTTRDLTLQPLNLADARLHTETNGRSTIRLRFDCPAKVDWSKAGMDKVSVYLNADSPVASALHLALTRKVHAMYTRHAGTHTERNAFDGWCKPMGFDDADRLWPKGESAFSGYQLLLEYFSFRQKFMFLELRGIEGIGLDADSTWFEIDIVLSETWSADLPFETENFQLHCAPVINLFSLEADPLTLNPLETEYLLRPLRLQDGHTEIYSVDDIHGAMKNGKSQYVPFTSFRHRGGMMRHDAPERYFHTRVKRGASGMHDTWIILGGRSFDIDKLAEKPESLSIRITGTNGQLPRKALESTLLDRVVKAGKVPVSVLNLTAPTLPLYPPAADRFHWRVMSHLGSNFLSMMDNPEVLRGTLALYDWTNDEMNRRRLEAIVAVKHSLIRRFERGFMLRGVDIEITLNADNFSGEGDVNLFGEMLHRFFSLYADIHLFNQLTLVLQPTGKRLQWRENHSQHIPG
;
A
#
# COMPACT_ATOMS: atom_id res chain seq x y z
N MET A 1 -19.39 9.06 -9.54
CA MET A 1 -18.79 7.97 -10.32
C MET A 1 -19.92 7.49 -11.22
N ASP A 2 -19.91 7.89 -12.48
CA ASP A 2 -20.99 7.58 -13.42
C ASP A 2 -20.92 6.10 -13.78
N ASP A 3 -22.05 5.40 -13.68
CA ASP A 3 -22.17 4.00 -14.07
C ASP A 3 -21.95 3.88 -15.59
N LEU A 4 -20.81 3.31 -16.00
CA LEU A 4 -20.44 3.12 -17.40
C LEU A 4 -21.49 2.28 -18.13
N THR A 5 -22.01 1.24 -17.49
CA THR A 5 -23.08 0.38 -18.01
C THR A 5 -24.32 1.19 -18.35
N LEU A 6 -24.69 2.13 -17.48
CA LEU A 6 -25.85 3.01 -17.68
C LEU A 6 -25.66 3.91 -18.90
N ARG A 7 -24.45 4.47 -19.09
CA ARG A 7 -24.14 5.29 -20.27
C ARG A 7 -24.23 4.49 -21.57
N TYR A 8 -23.69 3.27 -21.61
CA TYR A 8 -23.81 2.39 -22.77
C TYR A 8 -25.27 2.00 -23.04
N TYR A 9 -26.03 1.67 -21.99
CA TYR A 9 -27.46 1.41 -22.09
C TYR A 9 -28.25 2.61 -22.65
N GLU A 10 -28.01 3.81 -22.13
CA GLU A 10 -28.66 5.04 -22.61
C GLU A 10 -28.29 5.35 -24.06
N ALA A 11 -27.03 5.13 -24.44
CA ALA A 11 -26.56 5.27 -25.81
C ALA A 11 -27.26 4.26 -26.76
N GLU A 12 -27.38 2.99 -26.36
CA GLU A 12 -28.10 1.97 -27.12
C GLU A 12 -29.59 2.28 -27.23
N MET A 13 -30.24 2.73 -26.14
CA MET A 13 -31.64 3.15 -26.17
C MET A 13 -31.87 4.35 -27.08
N ARG A 14 -30.94 5.32 -27.09
CA ARG A 14 -30.98 6.46 -28.01
C ARG A 14 -30.83 6.00 -29.45
N TYR A 15 -29.84 5.16 -29.73
CA TYR A 15 -29.60 4.59 -31.04
C TYR A 15 -30.83 3.82 -31.54
N LEU A 16 -31.42 2.94 -30.73
CA LEU A 16 -32.59 2.15 -31.10
C LEU A 16 -33.82 3.03 -31.40
N ARG A 17 -33.97 4.16 -30.67
CA ARG A 17 -35.03 5.14 -30.94
C ARG A 17 -34.78 5.93 -32.23
N GLU A 18 -33.54 6.34 -32.49
CA GLU A 18 -33.17 7.07 -33.71
C GLU A 18 -33.26 6.15 -34.94
N ALA A 19 -32.65 4.97 -34.88
CA ALA A 19 -32.72 3.94 -35.92
C ALA A 19 -34.16 3.48 -36.18
N GLY A 20 -34.98 3.35 -35.12
CA GLY A 20 -36.41 3.03 -35.27
C GLY A 20 -37.18 4.10 -36.04
N LYS A 21 -36.88 5.39 -35.82
CA LYS A 21 -37.49 6.51 -36.57
C LYS A 21 -37.01 6.54 -38.02
N GLU A 22 -35.72 6.33 -38.26
CA GLU A 22 -35.17 6.28 -39.62
C GLU A 22 -35.70 5.09 -40.41
N PHE A 23 -35.76 3.90 -39.78
CA PHE A 23 -36.37 2.71 -40.37
C PHE A 23 -37.85 2.94 -40.69
N ALA A 24 -38.59 3.60 -39.80
CA ALA A 24 -39.99 3.91 -40.05
C ALA A 24 -40.20 4.86 -41.24
N ARG A 25 -39.28 5.81 -41.46
CA ARG A 25 -39.29 6.69 -42.63
C ARG A 25 -38.90 5.95 -43.92
N ALA A 26 -37.92 5.05 -43.85
CA ALA A 26 -37.40 4.32 -45.01
C ALA A 26 -38.33 3.18 -45.47
N HIS A 27 -39.06 2.55 -44.54
CA HIS A 27 -39.89 1.37 -44.80
C HIS A 27 -41.28 1.48 -44.12
N PRO A 28 -42.15 2.39 -44.60
CA PRO A 28 -43.44 2.66 -43.97
C PRO A 28 -44.36 1.43 -43.86
N ASP A 29 -44.40 0.58 -44.88
CA ASP A 29 -45.23 -0.64 -44.89
C ASP A 29 -44.83 -1.63 -43.78
N ARG A 30 -43.54 -1.76 -43.50
CA ARG A 30 -43.02 -2.62 -42.43
C ARG A 30 -43.14 -1.96 -41.06
N ALA A 31 -42.99 -0.64 -41.00
CA ALA A 31 -43.12 0.14 -39.78
C ALA A 31 -44.54 0.09 -39.22
N ALA A 32 -45.55 0.11 -40.10
CA ALA A 32 -46.96 -0.04 -39.75
C ALA A 32 -47.27 -1.42 -39.14
N MET A 33 -46.59 -2.48 -39.58
CA MET A 33 -46.71 -3.82 -38.96
C MET A 33 -46.09 -3.88 -37.56
N LEU A 34 -45.07 -3.05 -37.29
CA LEU A 34 -44.34 -3.00 -36.03
C LEU A 34 -44.82 -1.88 -35.09
N ASN A 35 -45.86 -1.11 -35.48
CA ASN A 35 -46.36 0.07 -34.76
C ASN A 35 -45.25 1.08 -34.39
N LEU A 36 -44.23 1.24 -35.24
CA LEU A 36 -43.10 2.16 -35.01
C LEU A 36 -43.41 3.62 -35.40
N ASP A 37 -44.53 3.81 -36.11
CA ASP A 37 -45.01 5.05 -36.73
C ASP A 37 -45.99 5.86 -35.84
N LYS A 38 -46.62 5.24 -34.84
CA LYS A 38 -47.61 5.89 -33.97
C LYS A 38 -46.97 6.46 -32.69
N HIS A 39 -47.00 7.78 -32.55
CA HIS A 39 -46.65 8.45 -31.29
C HIS A 39 -47.74 8.20 -30.23
N GLY A 40 -47.43 7.40 -29.19
CA GLY A 40 -48.21 7.37 -27.95
C GLY A 40 -48.67 6.02 -27.40
N ALA A 41 -48.44 4.90 -28.10
CA ALA A 41 -48.79 3.58 -27.57
C ALA A 41 -47.76 2.54 -28.00
N ARG A 42 -46.53 2.65 -27.48
CA ARG A 42 -45.64 1.49 -27.47
C ARG A 42 -46.17 0.55 -26.41
N ASP A 43 -46.38 -0.70 -26.80
CA ASP A 43 -46.72 -1.75 -25.86
C ASP A 43 -45.63 -1.79 -24.75
N PRO A 44 -46.00 -1.63 -23.47
CA PRO A 44 -45.05 -1.69 -22.36
C PRO A 44 -44.18 -2.96 -22.37
N TYR A 45 -44.68 -4.08 -22.89
CA TYR A 45 -43.91 -5.31 -23.01
C TYR A 45 -42.86 -5.26 -24.12
N VAL A 46 -43.15 -4.60 -25.25
CA VAL A 46 -42.19 -4.39 -26.34
C VAL A 46 -41.12 -3.39 -25.94
N GLU A 47 -41.51 -2.34 -25.20
CA GLU A 47 -40.54 -1.38 -24.66
C GLU A 47 -39.59 -2.05 -23.65
N ARG A 48 -40.10 -2.87 -22.73
CA ARG A 48 -39.26 -3.68 -21.83
C ARG A 48 -38.34 -4.66 -22.56
N LEU A 49 -38.78 -5.23 -23.69
CA LEU A 49 -37.92 -6.06 -24.53
C LEU A 49 -36.77 -5.25 -25.14
N PHE A 50 -37.05 -4.02 -25.62
CA PHE A 50 -36.01 -3.12 -26.11
C PHE A 50 -35.07 -2.64 -25.01
N GLU A 51 -35.56 -2.40 -23.80
CA GLU A 51 -34.72 -2.10 -22.63
C GLU A 51 -33.78 -3.28 -22.33
N GLY A 52 -34.31 -4.50 -22.29
CA GLY A 52 -33.50 -5.72 -22.10
C GLY A 52 -32.47 -5.94 -23.22
N PHE A 53 -32.85 -5.70 -24.48
CA PHE A 53 -31.95 -5.80 -25.62
C PHE A 53 -30.85 -4.73 -25.59
N ALA A 54 -31.21 -3.47 -25.33
CA ALA A 54 -30.26 -2.37 -25.19
C ALA A 54 -29.28 -2.61 -24.03
N PHE A 55 -29.75 -3.21 -22.94
CA PHE A 55 -28.88 -3.62 -21.84
C PHE A 55 -27.86 -4.68 -22.27
N LEU A 56 -28.29 -5.73 -22.98
CA LEU A 56 -27.39 -6.77 -23.49
C LEU A 56 -26.37 -6.22 -24.50
N MET A 57 -26.83 -5.40 -25.46
CA MET A 57 -25.96 -4.78 -26.46
C MET A 57 -25.00 -3.76 -25.84
N GLY A 58 -25.48 -3.00 -24.85
CA GLY A 58 -24.65 -2.07 -24.09
C GLY A 58 -23.50 -2.81 -23.40
N ARG A 59 -23.77 -3.93 -22.72
CA ARG A 59 -22.73 -4.77 -22.12
C ARG A 59 -21.79 -5.41 -23.14
N MET A 60 -22.29 -5.77 -24.32
CA MET A 60 -21.46 -6.32 -25.39
C MET A 60 -20.49 -5.26 -25.94
N ARG A 61 -20.97 -4.04 -26.18
CA ARG A 61 -20.14 -2.91 -26.62
C ARG A 61 -19.14 -2.50 -25.57
N GLU A 62 -19.57 -2.37 -24.31
CA GLU A 62 -18.69 -2.11 -23.18
C GLU A 62 -17.52 -3.11 -23.17
N LYS A 63 -17.81 -4.41 -23.36
CA LYS A 63 -16.78 -5.45 -23.41
C LYS A 63 -15.86 -5.36 -24.64
N LEU A 64 -16.38 -4.96 -25.80
CA LEU A 64 -15.58 -4.79 -27.02
C LEU A 64 -14.68 -3.57 -26.95
N ASP A 65 -15.15 -2.48 -26.35
CA ASP A 65 -14.42 -1.22 -26.19
C ASP A 65 -13.33 -1.32 -25.10
N ASP A 66 -13.35 -2.36 -24.26
CA ASP A 66 -12.38 -2.58 -23.17
C ASP A 66 -10.99 -3.07 -23.63
N ASP A 67 -10.70 -3.14 -24.94
CA ASP A 67 -9.36 -3.38 -25.51
C ASP A 67 -8.64 -4.65 -24.97
N LEU A 68 -9.34 -5.78 -24.89
CA LEU A 68 -8.83 -7.11 -24.48
C LEU A 68 -8.06 -7.13 -23.13
N PRO A 69 -8.68 -6.74 -22.00
CA PRO A 69 -8.05 -6.76 -20.69
C PRO A 69 -7.54 -8.16 -20.34
N GLU A 70 -8.24 -9.21 -20.80
CA GLU A 70 -7.89 -10.60 -20.54
C GLU A 70 -6.45 -10.97 -20.96
N LEU A 71 -5.91 -10.30 -21.98
CA LEU A 71 -4.53 -10.52 -22.42
C LEU A 71 -3.55 -9.65 -21.62
N THR A 72 -3.86 -8.37 -21.46
CA THR A 72 -2.97 -7.40 -20.82
C THR A 72 -2.86 -7.61 -19.32
N GLU A 73 -3.96 -7.94 -18.63
CA GLU A 73 -3.97 -8.27 -17.20
C GLU A 73 -3.09 -9.49 -16.93
N GLY A 74 -3.19 -10.51 -17.78
CA GLY A 74 -2.33 -11.70 -17.72
C GLY A 74 -0.84 -11.36 -17.83
N LEU A 75 -0.46 -10.47 -18.74
CA LEU A 75 0.93 -10.01 -18.87
C LEU A 75 1.38 -9.12 -17.69
N VAL A 76 0.54 -8.16 -17.30
CA VAL A 76 0.84 -7.25 -16.18
C VAL A 76 0.96 -8.02 -14.87
N SER A 77 0.08 -8.98 -14.60
CA SER A 77 0.17 -9.82 -13.39
C SER A 77 1.43 -10.66 -13.30
N LEU A 78 2.05 -11.03 -14.43
CA LEU A 78 3.33 -11.74 -14.46
C LEU A 78 4.50 -10.82 -14.09
N LEU A 79 4.48 -9.59 -14.59
CA LEU A 79 5.50 -8.60 -14.28
C LEU A 79 5.30 -8.08 -12.85
N TRP A 80 4.06 -7.76 -12.50
CA TRP A 80 3.66 -6.98 -11.33
C TRP A 80 2.31 -7.46 -10.78
N PRO A 81 2.32 -8.55 -10.00
CA PRO A 81 1.09 -9.15 -9.48
C PRO A 81 0.31 -8.24 -8.53
N HIS A 82 0.96 -7.28 -7.88
CA HIS A 82 0.33 -6.38 -6.91
C HIS A 82 -0.48 -5.25 -7.52
N TYR A 83 -0.23 -4.91 -8.78
CA TYR A 83 -0.99 -3.88 -9.48
C TYR A 83 -2.40 -4.31 -9.85
N MET A 84 -2.66 -5.61 -9.80
CA MET A 84 -3.97 -6.20 -10.05
C MET A 84 -4.72 -6.55 -8.76
N ARG A 85 -4.22 -6.12 -7.60
CA ARG A 85 -4.81 -6.43 -6.30
C ARG A 85 -5.32 -5.16 -5.64
N THR A 86 -6.46 -5.27 -4.98
CA THR A 86 -7.00 -4.23 -4.11
C THR A 86 -6.01 -3.96 -2.98
N ILE A 87 -5.73 -2.69 -2.67
CA ILE A 87 -5.06 -2.30 -1.43
C ILE A 87 -6.12 -2.32 -0.32
N PRO A 88 -6.03 -3.23 0.66
CA PRO A 88 -6.99 -3.32 1.75
C PRO A 88 -7.01 -2.07 2.63
N SER A 89 -8.00 -1.98 3.51
CA SER A 89 -8.01 -0.95 4.55
C SER A 89 -6.76 -1.05 5.45
N LEU A 90 -6.20 0.09 5.79
CA LEU A 90 -4.99 0.27 6.58
C LEU A 90 -5.25 1.24 7.74
N SER A 91 -4.54 1.05 8.86
CA SER A 91 -4.56 1.98 9.99
C SER A 91 -3.24 1.88 10.76
N VAL A 92 -2.97 2.84 11.64
CA VAL A 92 -1.91 2.78 12.65
C VAL A 92 -2.57 2.58 14.00
N VAL A 93 -2.07 1.59 14.74
CA VAL A 93 -2.62 1.18 16.03
C VAL A 93 -1.53 1.24 17.09
N ALA A 94 -1.88 1.81 18.24
CA ALA A 94 -1.08 1.78 19.47
C ALA A 94 -1.43 0.51 20.27
N PHE A 95 -0.39 -0.19 20.70
CA PHE A 95 -0.46 -1.35 21.57
C PHE A 95 0.10 -0.95 22.92
N ASN A 96 -0.76 -0.63 23.88
CA ASN A 96 -0.35 -0.13 25.19
C ASN A 96 -0.21 -1.30 26.17
N PRO A 97 1.02 -1.78 26.46
CA PRO A 97 1.25 -2.75 27.52
C PRO A 97 1.13 -2.08 28.88
N GLN A 98 0.98 -2.89 29.93
CA GLN A 98 1.23 -2.43 31.28
C GLN A 98 2.75 -2.29 31.50
N TRP A 99 3.33 -1.20 30.98
CA TRP A 99 4.78 -1.01 30.92
C TRP A 99 5.48 -1.11 32.28
N GLN A 100 4.79 -0.82 33.40
CA GLN A 100 5.36 -0.92 34.73
C GLN A 100 5.72 -2.36 35.15
N THR A 101 5.06 -3.35 34.57
CA THR A 101 5.28 -4.78 34.91
C THR A 101 6.30 -5.43 33.99
N LEU A 102 6.65 -4.79 32.87
CA LEU A 102 7.65 -5.29 31.94
C LEU A 102 9.05 -5.18 32.54
N ARG A 103 9.81 -6.27 32.41
CA ARG A 103 11.21 -6.37 32.86
C ARG A 103 12.22 -6.36 31.72
N GLN A 104 11.75 -6.70 30.52
CA GLN A 104 12.53 -6.73 29.28
C GLN A 104 11.62 -6.37 28.12
N ALA A 105 12.21 -5.99 27.00
CA ALA A 105 11.51 -5.80 25.75
C ALA A 105 10.91 -7.12 25.27
N GLU A 106 9.66 -7.08 24.83
CA GLU A 106 8.93 -8.23 24.29
C GLU A 106 8.50 -7.95 22.86
N ILE A 107 8.70 -8.93 21.97
CA ILE A 107 8.36 -8.77 20.56
C ILE A 107 6.94 -9.30 20.33
N LEU A 108 6.09 -8.41 19.84
CA LEU A 108 4.82 -8.76 19.23
C LEU A 108 5.10 -9.04 17.74
N PRO A 109 4.92 -10.29 17.26
CA PRO A 109 5.29 -10.63 15.89
C PRO A 109 4.40 -9.89 14.87
N ALA A 110 4.89 -9.76 13.65
CA ALA A 110 4.08 -9.44 12.49
C ALA A 110 2.89 -10.40 12.38
N GLU A 111 1.85 -9.95 11.69
CA GLU A 111 0.58 -10.65 11.53
C GLU A 111 -0.23 -10.83 12.84
N PHE A 112 0.14 -10.14 13.91
CA PHE A 112 -0.63 -10.12 15.15
C PHE A 112 -2.00 -9.48 14.92
N SER A 113 -3.06 -10.22 15.23
CA SER A 113 -4.42 -9.86 14.82
C SER A 113 -5.20 -9.07 15.87
N VAL A 114 -5.84 -8.00 15.42
CA VAL A 114 -6.74 -7.14 16.17
C VAL A 114 -8.12 -7.12 15.52
N LEU A 115 -9.16 -6.94 16.33
CA LEU A 115 -10.56 -6.88 15.88
C LEU A 115 -11.11 -5.50 16.13
N SER A 116 -11.98 -5.09 15.21
CA SER A 116 -12.84 -3.96 15.45
C SER A 116 -14.02 -4.29 16.38
N ARG A 117 -14.66 -3.23 16.86
CA ARG A 117 -16.07 -3.31 17.25
C ARG A 117 -16.94 -3.71 16.06
N PRO A 118 -18.08 -4.37 16.28
CA PRO A 118 -19.03 -4.70 15.21
C PRO A 118 -19.45 -3.48 14.40
N VAL A 119 -19.37 -3.59 13.08
CA VAL A 119 -19.58 -2.50 12.10
C VAL A 119 -20.77 -2.83 11.19
N GLY A 120 -21.55 -1.82 10.82
CA GLY A 120 -22.65 -1.95 9.85
C GLY A 120 -23.89 -2.68 10.37
N GLN A 121 -24.84 -2.96 9.47
CA GLN A 121 -26.12 -3.59 9.81
C GLN A 121 -25.95 -5.03 10.28
N HIS A 122 -25.04 -5.77 9.63
CA HIS A 122 -24.73 -7.17 9.95
C HIS A 122 -23.79 -7.33 11.15
N LYS A 123 -23.37 -6.23 11.80
CA LYS A 123 -22.47 -6.24 12.97
C LYS A 123 -21.17 -7.04 12.69
N THR A 124 -20.60 -6.87 11.51
CA THR A 124 -19.37 -7.53 11.09
C THR A 124 -18.18 -6.98 11.88
N ALA A 125 -17.39 -7.86 12.50
CA ALA A 125 -16.12 -7.46 13.12
C ALA A 125 -15.01 -7.56 12.07
N CYS A 126 -14.34 -6.43 11.80
CA CYS A 126 -13.25 -6.37 10.85
C CYS A 126 -11.96 -6.82 11.54
N GLN A 127 -11.25 -7.77 10.95
CA GLN A 127 -9.96 -8.24 11.46
C GLN A 127 -8.82 -7.55 10.73
N TYR A 128 -7.91 -6.96 11.50
CA TYR A 128 -6.66 -6.40 10.99
C TYR A 128 -5.49 -7.16 11.58
N ARG A 129 -4.34 -7.14 10.91
CA ARG A 129 -3.11 -7.74 11.40
C ARG A 129 -1.94 -6.77 11.26
N THR A 130 -0.98 -6.81 12.20
CA THR A 130 0.24 -6.00 12.12
C THR A 130 1.06 -6.36 10.89
N THR A 131 1.67 -5.36 10.24
CA THR A 131 2.48 -5.60 9.03
C THR A 131 3.95 -5.86 9.34
N ARG A 132 4.38 -5.60 10.57
CA ARG A 132 5.76 -5.74 11.03
C ARG A 132 5.81 -6.16 12.49
N ASP A 133 6.98 -6.65 12.91
CA ASP A 133 7.28 -6.91 14.31
C ASP A 133 7.27 -5.59 15.10
N LEU A 134 6.69 -5.64 16.29
CA LEU A 134 6.63 -4.52 17.22
C LEU A 134 7.34 -4.88 18.53
N THR A 135 8.32 -4.09 18.90
CA THR A 135 9.00 -4.23 20.20
C THR A 135 8.26 -3.43 21.27
N LEU A 136 7.67 -4.13 22.23
CA LEU A 136 7.05 -3.56 23.42
C LEU A 136 8.12 -3.38 24.49
N GLN A 137 8.42 -2.13 24.86
CA GLN A 137 9.49 -1.80 25.78
C GLN A 137 8.94 -1.40 27.15
N PRO A 138 9.71 -1.60 28.24
CA PRO A 138 9.33 -1.17 29.58
C PRO A 138 9.52 0.35 29.73
N LEU A 139 8.89 1.15 28.88
CA LEU A 139 9.03 2.61 28.83
C LEU A 139 7.69 3.28 28.57
N ASN A 140 7.52 4.47 29.11
CA ASN A 140 6.42 5.36 28.78
C ASN A 140 6.94 6.75 28.47
N LEU A 141 6.48 7.36 27.38
CA LEU A 141 6.74 8.77 27.13
C LEU A 141 5.80 9.58 28.03
N ALA A 142 6.38 10.26 29.02
CA ALA A 142 5.64 11.03 30.01
C ALA A 142 5.32 12.44 29.51
N ASP A 143 6.24 13.04 28.75
CA ASP A 143 6.15 14.43 28.35
C ASP A 143 7.04 14.71 27.12
N ALA A 144 6.57 15.56 26.21
CA ALA A 144 7.37 16.15 25.17
C ALA A 144 7.23 17.67 25.22
N ARG A 145 8.36 18.39 25.35
CA ARG A 145 8.36 19.85 25.43
C ARG A 145 9.33 20.47 24.45
N LEU A 146 8.93 21.63 23.94
CA LEU A 146 9.81 22.49 23.18
C LEU A 146 10.44 23.53 24.11
N HIS A 147 11.77 23.65 24.07
CA HIS A 147 12.53 24.68 24.76
C HIS A 147 13.35 25.49 23.77
N THR A 148 13.60 26.76 24.08
CA THR A 148 14.57 27.57 23.34
C THR A 148 15.82 27.71 24.20
N GLU A 149 16.97 27.31 23.66
CA GLU A 149 18.24 27.49 24.32
C GLU A 149 18.68 28.97 24.31
N THR A 150 19.63 29.32 25.17
CA THR A 150 20.21 30.67 25.23
C THR A 150 20.90 31.08 23.93
N ASN A 151 21.31 30.12 23.10
CA ASN A 151 21.87 30.35 21.76
C ASN A 151 20.80 30.57 20.67
N GLY A 152 19.51 30.58 21.03
CA GLY A 152 18.37 30.78 20.13
C GLY A 152 17.90 29.53 19.39
N ARG A 153 18.51 28.36 19.59
CA ARG A 153 18.07 27.11 18.95
C ARG A 153 16.90 26.49 19.69
N SER A 154 16.02 25.83 18.94
CA SER A 154 14.95 25.03 19.53
C SER A 154 15.46 23.65 19.93
N THR A 155 14.99 23.16 21.07
CA THR A 155 15.32 21.84 21.63
C THR A 155 14.04 21.10 21.92
N ILE A 156 13.91 19.90 21.36
CA ILE A 156 12.83 18.97 21.65
C ILE A 156 13.28 18.12 22.83
N ARG A 157 12.62 18.26 23.99
CA ARG A 157 12.85 17.42 25.16
C ARG A 157 11.81 16.32 25.22
N LEU A 158 12.25 15.07 25.19
CA LEU A 158 11.42 13.89 25.39
C LEU A 158 11.72 13.28 26.76
N ARG A 159 10.72 13.21 27.64
CA ARG A 159 10.85 12.61 28.98
C ARG A 159 10.24 11.22 28.99
N PHE A 160 11.04 10.23 29.38
CA PHE A 160 10.63 8.84 29.51
C PHE A 160 10.61 8.43 30.97
N ASP A 161 9.52 7.79 31.38
CA ASP A 161 9.40 7.14 32.68
C ASP A 161 9.85 5.69 32.60
N CYS A 162 10.59 5.27 33.60
CA CYS A 162 11.21 3.95 33.72
C CYS A 162 10.58 3.17 34.88
N PRO A 163 10.24 1.88 34.69
CA PRO A 163 9.81 1.03 35.78
C PRO A 163 10.95 0.73 36.75
N ALA A 164 10.63 0.69 38.03
CA ALA A 164 11.60 0.35 39.06
C ALA A 164 12.11 -1.10 38.90
N LYS A 165 13.39 -1.32 39.22
CA LYS A 165 14.06 -2.64 39.27
C LYS A 165 14.14 -3.36 37.92
N VAL A 166 14.27 -2.63 36.82
CA VAL A 166 14.64 -3.19 35.52
C VAL A 166 16.16 -3.21 35.37
N ASP A 167 16.70 -4.36 34.98
CA ASP A 167 18.10 -4.50 34.60
C ASP A 167 18.25 -4.04 33.14
N TRP A 168 18.57 -2.77 32.93
CA TRP A 168 18.66 -2.17 31.58
C TRP A 168 19.72 -2.82 30.69
N SER A 169 20.72 -3.49 31.26
CA SER A 169 21.70 -4.27 30.50
C SER A 169 21.08 -5.49 29.79
N LYS A 170 19.95 -5.99 30.30
CA LYS A 170 19.20 -7.13 29.76
C LYS A 170 17.83 -6.75 29.23
N ALA A 171 17.43 -5.49 29.36
CA ALA A 171 16.11 -5.02 28.97
C ALA A 171 15.89 -4.99 27.45
N GLY A 172 16.95 -5.15 26.63
CA GLY A 172 16.83 -5.13 25.17
C GLY A 172 16.51 -3.74 24.62
N MET A 173 17.23 -2.74 25.11
CA MET A 173 17.02 -1.31 24.83
C MET A 173 18.11 -0.77 23.88
N ASP A 174 18.07 -1.18 22.61
CA ASP A 174 18.99 -0.72 21.56
C ASP A 174 18.46 0.50 20.79
N LYS A 175 17.14 0.63 20.73
CA LYS A 175 16.44 1.68 19.99
C LYS A 175 15.07 1.93 20.58
N VAL A 176 14.52 3.12 20.40
CA VAL A 176 13.12 3.43 20.73
C VAL A 176 12.40 3.81 19.45
N SER A 177 11.38 3.04 19.09
CA SER A 177 10.54 3.34 17.93
C SER A 177 9.44 4.32 18.33
N VAL A 178 9.38 5.46 17.65
CA VAL A 178 8.41 6.52 17.89
C VAL A 178 7.58 6.76 16.63
N TYR A 179 6.28 6.88 16.79
CA TYR A 179 5.35 7.30 15.75
C TYR A 179 4.98 8.77 15.93
N LEU A 180 5.09 9.55 14.86
CA LEU A 180 4.72 10.96 14.84
C LEU A 180 3.21 11.08 14.56
N ASN A 181 2.43 11.15 15.63
CA ASN A 181 0.96 11.19 15.59
C ASN A 181 0.44 12.63 15.55
N ALA A 182 0.54 13.27 14.38
CA ALA A 182 0.06 14.63 14.18
C ALA A 182 -0.55 14.82 12.80
N ASP A 183 -1.21 15.95 12.59
CA ASP A 183 -1.66 16.37 11.25
C ASP A 183 -0.46 16.53 10.30
N SER A 184 -0.71 16.38 9.00
CA SER A 184 0.33 16.30 7.96
C SER A 184 1.41 17.39 8.05
N PRO A 185 1.10 18.69 8.26
CA PRO A 185 2.12 19.73 8.35
C PRO A 185 3.07 19.54 9.55
N VAL A 186 2.50 19.23 10.72
CA VAL A 186 3.26 19.06 11.98
C VAL A 186 4.07 17.77 11.93
N ALA A 187 3.45 16.65 11.54
CA ALA A 187 4.13 15.36 11.44
C ALA A 187 5.31 15.40 10.46
N SER A 188 5.12 16.05 9.30
CA SER A 188 6.18 16.19 8.30
C SER A 188 7.31 17.12 8.78
N ALA A 189 6.97 18.21 9.48
CA ALA A 189 7.96 19.11 10.08
C ALA A 189 8.76 18.42 11.20
N LEU A 190 8.10 17.66 12.08
CA LEU A 190 8.75 16.84 13.10
C LEU A 190 9.67 15.80 12.47
N HIS A 191 9.21 15.10 11.43
CA HIS A 191 10.00 14.11 10.71
C HIS A 191 11.27 14.74 10.14
N LEU A 192 11.17 15.90 9.46
CA LEU A 192 12.33 16.63 8.95
C LEU A 192 13.27 17.10 10.06
N ALA A 193 12.71 17.66 11.13
CA ALA A 193 13.49 18.18 12.26
C ALA A 193 14.36 17.08 12.89
N LEU A 194 13.77 15.91 13.14
CA LEU A 194 14.42 14.79 13.80
C LEU A 194 15.39 14.03 12.89
N THR A 195 15.17 14.01 11.58
CA THR A 195 16.02 13.22 10.65
C THR A 195 17.16 14.01 10.01
N ARG A 196 16.98 15.32 9.76
CA ARG A 196 17.98 16.14 9.02
C ARG A 196 18.43 17.39 9.74
N LYS A 197 17.67 17.89 10.74
CA LYS A 197 17.98 19.16 11.43
C LYS A 197 18.45 18.95 12.87
N VAL A 198 18.89 17.75 13.25
CA VAL A 198 19.50 17.52 14.57
C VAL A 198 20.93 18.04 14.56
N HIS A 199 21.24 18.92 15.51
CA HIS A 199 22.59 19.44 15.74
C HIS A 199 23.35 18.60 16.79
N ALA A 200 22.70 18.27 17.90
CA ALA A 200 23.27 17.49 18.99
C ALA A 200 22.17 16.83 19.82
N MET A 201 22.50 15.73 20.49
CA MET A 201 21.62 15.09 21.47
C MET A 201 22.29 15.06 22.84
N TYR A 202 21.50 15.34 23.88
CA TYR A 202 21.93 15.24 25.27
C TYR A 202 20.94 14.41 26.06
N THR A 203 21.44 13.77 27.12
CA THR A 203 20.63 12.98 28.04
C THR A 203 20.74 13.51 29.46
N ARG A 204 19.66 13.34 30.22
CA ARG A 204 19.60 13.56 31.67
C ARG A 204 18.93 12.36 32.29
N HIS A 205 19.40 11.91 33.44
CA HIS A 205 18.79 10.80 34.17
C HIS A 205 18.57 11.17 35.63
N ALA A 206 17.73 10.41 36.33
CA ALA A 206 17.36 10.66 37.73
C ALA A 206 18.58 10.85 38.67
N GLY A 207 19.72 10.19 38.40
CA GLY A 207 20.95 10.33 39.18
C GLY A 207 21.76 11.60 38.93
N THR A 208 21.64 12.25 37.76
CA THR A 208 22.34 13.49 37.39
C THR A 208 21.32 14.60 37.16
N HIS A 209 20.74 15.10 38.26
CA HIS A 209 19.65 16.07 38.23
C HIS A 209 19.98 17.42 37.53
N THR A 210 21.27 17.79 37.40
CA THR A 210 21.67 19.13 36.94
C THR A 210 22.54 19.19 35.70
N GLU A 211 23.19 18.10 35.28
CA GLU A 211 24.11 18.12 34.13
C GLU A 211 23.56 17.28 32.98
N ARG A 212 23.60 17.86 31.77
CA ARG A 212 23.26 17.17 30.53
C ARG A 212 24.51 16.51 29.98
N ASN A 213 24.43 15.21 29.69
CA ASN A 213 25.54 14.46 29.10
C ASN A 213 25.33 14.34 27.59
N ALA A 214 26.34 14.70 26.79
CA ALA A 214 26.29 14.47 25.35
C ALA A 214 26.40 12.96 25.07
N PHE A 215 25.59 12.46 24.14
CA PHE A 215 25.69 11.09 23.66
C PHE A 215 25.52 11.05 22.14
N ASP A 216 26.06 10.02 21.50
CA ASP A 216 26.04 9.86 20.03
C ASP A 216 24.72 9.23 19.57
N GLY A 217 23.63 9.98 19.79
CA GLY A 217 22.28 9.59 19.40
C GLY A 217 21.90 10.11 18.01
N TRP A 218 21.07 9.34 17.30
CA TRP A 218 20.54 9.73 15.99
C TRP A 218 19.17 9.12 15.71
N CYS A 219 18.39 9.76 14.83
CA CYS A 219 17.07 9.28 14.43
C CYS A 219 17.11 8.66 13.03
N LYS A 220 16.70 7.39 12.91
CA LYS A 220 16.50 6.71 11.64
C LYS A 220 15.05 6.84 11.18
N PRO A 221 14.74 7.35 9.97
CA PRO A 221 13.40 7.21 9.42
C PRO A 221 13.08 5.74 9.13
N MET A 222 11.85 5.32 9.41
CA MET A 222 11.33 3.99 9.09
C MET A 222 10.34 4.05 7.92
N GLY A 223 9.89 2.88 7.45
CA GLY A 223 8.87 2.79 6.41
C GLY A 223 9.44 2.61 5.00
N PHE A 224 10.75 2.73 4.83
CA PHE A 224 11.42 2.59 3.53
C PHE A 224 12.15 1.26 3.34
N ASP A 225 12.33 0.49 4.42
CA ASP A 225 13.05 -0.78 4.39
C ASP A 225 12.11 -1.92 3.98
N ASP A 226 12.69 -3.00 3.45
CA ASP A 226 11.96 -4.18 2.99
C ASP A 226 11.15 -4.89 4.10
N ALA A 227 11.59 -4.75 5.36
CA ALA A 227 10.92 -5.28 6.53
C ALA A 227 9.69 -4.47 6.95
N ASP A 228 9.54 -3.22 6.46
CA ASP A 228 8.43 -2.34 6.82
C ASP A 228 7.25 -2.43 5.83
N ARG A 229 7.29 -3.31 4.81
CA ARG A 229 6.24 -3.40 3.78
C ARG A 229 4.84 -3.60 4.37
N LEU A 230 3.85 -2.92 3.79
CA LEU A 230 2.47 -3.00 4.27
C LEU A 230 1.77 -4.30 3.83
N TRP A 231 2.12 -4.79 2.64
CA TRP A 231 1.58 -6.03 2.09
C TRP A 231 2.70 -6.97 1.61
N PRO A 232 2.46 -8.30 1.65
CA PRO A 232 3.45 -9.29 1.27
C PRO A 232 3.96 -9.06 -0.15
N LYS A 233 5.28 -9.17 -0.36
CA LYS A 233 5.89 -9.09 -1.68
C LYS A 233 5.61 -10.38 -2.47
N GLY A 234 5.16 -10.27 -3.72
CA GLY A 234 5.20 -11.41 -4.64
C GLY A 234 6.66 -11.74 -4.97
N GLU A 235 6.99 -13.02 -5.11
CA GLU A 235 8.36 -13.50 -5.37
C GLU A 235 9.00 -12.83 -6.59
N SER A 236 8.19 -12.37 -7.56
CA SER A 236 8.59 -11.76 -8.82
C SER A 236 8.57 -10.22 -8.85
N ALA A 237 8.12 -9.54 -7.80
CA ALA A 237 7.87 -8.09 -7.86
C ALA A 237 9.15 -7.24 -7.71
N PHE A 238 9.21 -6.09 -8.36
CA PHE A 238 10.25 -5.07 -8.13
C PHE A 238 9.89 -4.24 -6.89
N SER A 239 10.76 -4.22 -5.88
CA SER A 239 10.44 -3.66 -4.56
C SER A 239 10.28 -2.13 -4.55
N GLY A 240 11.10 -1.40 -5.32
CA GLY A 240 11.11 0.06 -5.19
C GLY A 240 9.85 0.75 -5.68
N TYR A 241 9.04 0.08 -6.50
CA TYR A 241 7.78 0.65 -6.94
C TYR A 241 6.61 0.40 -5.98
N GLN A 242 6.72 -0.58 -5.09
CA GLN A 242 5.74 -0.75 -4.01
C GLN A 242 5.77 0.47 -3.08
N LEU A 243 6.95 1.06 -2.84
CA LEU A 243 7.09 2.27 -2.02
C LEU A 243 6.27 3.45 -2.57
N LEU A 244 6.15 3.58 -3.90
CA LEU A 244 5.32 4.60 -4.53
C LEU A 244 3.84 4.41 -4.18
N LEU A 245 3.32 3.19 -4.33
CA LEU A 245 1.94 2.89 -3.94
C LEU A 245 1.73 3.15 -2.46
N GLU A 246 2.65 2.73 -1.59
CA GLU A 246 2.56 2.95 -0.15
C GLU A 246 2.59 4.45 0.21
N TYR A 247 3.36 5.27 -0.53
CA TYR A 247 3.43 6.72 -0.34
C TYR A 247 2.11 7.42 -0.68
N PHE A 248 1.51 7.09 -1.82
CA PHE A 248 0.26 7.71 -2.25
C PHE A 248 -0.96 7.14 -1.52
N SER A 249 -0.95 5.86 -1.13
CA SER A 249 -2.08 5.21 -0.44
C SER A 249 -2.08 5.38 1.08
N PHE A 250 -0.92 5.29 1.74
CA PHE A 250 -0.83 5.26 3.21
C PHE A 250 0.46 5.90 3.75
N ARG A 251 0.55 7.21 3.56
CA ARG A 251 1.72 8.03 3.96
C ARG A 251 2.09 7.91 5.44
N GLN A 252 1.14 7.64 6.32
CA GLN A 252 1.36 7.49 7.77
C GLN A 252 2.42 6.42 8.09
N LYS A 253 2.63 5.45 7.19
CA LYS A 253 3.74 4.48 7.26
C LYS A 253 5.12 5.13 7.41
N PHE A 254 5.34 6.31 6.83
CA PHE A 254 6.63 6.98 6.84
C PHE A 254 6.81 7.94 8.02
N MET A 255 5.81 8.05 8.90
CA MET A 255 5.86 8.91 10.10
C MET A 255 6.45 8.17 11.32
N PHE A 256 7.12 7.04 11.10
CA PHE A 256 7.82 6.29 12.12
C PHE A 256 9.32 6.60 12.09
N LEU A 257 9.92 6.67 13.26
CA LEU A 257 11.36 6.87 13.44
C LEU A 257 11.90 5.98 14.56
N GLU A 258 13.15 5.57 14.43
CA GLU A 258 13.89 4.90 15.50
C GLU A 258 14.92 5.87 16.07
N LEU A 259 14.80 6.18 17.35
CA LEU A 259 15.86 6.82 18.11
C LEU A 259 16.89 5.77 18.50
N ARG A 260 18.15 5.95 18.09
CA ARG A 260 19.26 5.01 18.30
C ARG A 260 20.40 5.66 19.09
N GLY A 261 21.32 4.84 19.59
CA GLY A 261 22.41 5.26 20.48
C GLY A 261 21.96 5.39 21.93
N ILE A 262 20.81 4.81 22.28
CA ILE A 262 20.22 4.91 23.63
C ILE A 262 20.98 4.01 24.61
N GLU A 263 21.67 2.96 24.14
CA GLU A 263 22.56 2.15 24.95
C GLU A 263 23.66 2.98 25.64
N GLY A 264 24.04 4.12 25.05
CA GLY A 264 25.07 5.02 25.58
C GLY A 264 24.59 5.97 26.69
N ILE A 265 23.31 5.95 27.06
CA ILE A 265 22.75 6.87 28.08
C ILE A 265 23.17 6.49 29.51
N GLY A 266 23.54 5.23 29.74
CA GLY A 266 23.99 4.75 31.05
C GLY A 266 22.87 4.57 32.07
N LEU A 267 21.73 4.01 31.64
CA LEU A 267 20.61 3.67 32.54
C LEU A 267 20.99 2.54 33.51
N ASP A 268 20.61 2.70 34.77
CA ASP A 268 20.85 1.75 35.87
C ASP A 268 19.53 1.31 36.53
N ALA A 269 19.60 0.34 37.45
CA ALA A 269 18.40 -0.23 38.09
C ALA A 269 17.60 0.78 38.94
N ASP A 270 18.25 1.88 39.33
CA ASP A 270 17.69 2.96 40.14
C ASP A 270 17.14 4.12 39.27
N SER A 271 17.34 4.06 37.96
CA SER A 271 16.80 5.03 37.00
C SER A 271 15.28 4.96 36.96
N THR A 272 14.63 6.00 37.49
CA THR A 272 13.16 6.15 37.49
C THR A 272 12.63 6.93 36.29
N TRP A 273 13.47 7.75 35.67
CA TRP A 273 13.17 8.50 34.44
C TRP A 273 14.48 8.93 33.77
N PHE A 274 14.38 9.23 32.48
CA PHE A 274 15.42 9.95 31.74
C PHE A 274 14.79 10.93 30.74
N GLU A 275 15.55 11.95 30.35
CA GLU A 275 15.16 12.95 29.36
C GLU A 275 16.18 12.95 28.23
N ILE A 276 15.69 13.06 26.99
CA ILE A 276 16.52 13.26 25.80
C ILE A 276 16.22 14.65 25.26
N ASP A 277 17.23 15.51 25.28
CA ASP A 277 17.22 16.83 24.65
C ASP A 277 17.79 16.71 23.23
N ILE A 278 16.95 16.88 22.22
CA ILE A 278 17.32 16.91 20.80
C ILE A 278 17.42 18.37 20.36
N VAL A 279 18.64 18.89 20.26
CA VAL A 279 18.90 20.28 19.85
C VAL A 279 18.85 20.38 18.33
N LEU A 280 17.99 21.25 17.82
CA LEU A 280 17.83 21.48 16.39
C LEU A 280 18.83 22.52 15.85
N SER A 281 19.19 22.40 14.58
CA SER A 281 20.03 23.37 13.87
C SER A 281 19.30 24.69 13.56
N GLU A 282 17.98 24.64 13.48
CA GLU A 282 17.08 25.75 13.17
C GLU A 282 16.02 25.92 14.27
N THR A 283 15.37 27.09 14.30
CA THR A 283 14.24 27.33 15.20
C THR A 283 13.00 26.58 14.72
N TRP A 284 12.27 25.99 15.67
CA TRP A 284 10.93 25.46 15.42
C TRP A 284 9.95 26.61 15.18
N SER A 285 9.06 26.45 14.20
CA SER A 285 8.06 27.48 13.90
C SER A 285 7.01 27.56 15.01
N ALA A 286 6.74 28.75 15.51
CA ALA A 286 5.71 28.98 16.54
C ALA A 286 4.29 28.67 16.04
N ASP A 287 4.07 28.66 14.73
CA ASP A 287 2.76 28.37 14.12
C ASP A 287 2.42 26.88 14.11
N LEU A 288 3.40 26.01 14.37
CA LEU A 288 3.19 24.56 14.39
C LEU A 288 2.97 24.09 15.85
N PRO A 289 1.78 23.57 16.18
CA PRO A 289 1.52 23.07 17.52
C PRO A 289 2.47 21.91 17.83
N PHE A 290 2.96 21.90 19.06
CA PHE A 290 3.87 20.88 19.57
C PHE A 290 3.31 20.37 20.90
N GLU A 291 2.88 19.12 20.89
CA GLU A 291 2.20 18.46 22.01
C GLU A 291 2.82 17.09 22.27
N THR A 292 2.71 16.59 23.50
CA THR A 292 3.20 15.26 23.89
C THR A 292 2.56 14.16 23.07
N GLU A 293 1.27 14.33 22.75
CA GLU A 293 0.44 13.41 21.98
C GLU A 293 0.96 13.21 20.55
N ASN A 294 1.79 14.14 20.04
CA ASN A 294 2.45 14.00 18.74
C ASN A 294 3.47 12.86 18.69
N PHE A 295 3.86 12.30 19.83
CA PHE A 295 4.83 11.22 19.93
C PHE A 295 4.17 10.02 20.60
N GLN A 296 4.04 8.92 19.86
CA GLN A 296 3.43 7.69 20.36
C GLN A 296 4.42 6.54 20.29
N LEU A 297 4.52 5.77 21.38
CA LEU A 297 5.32 4.55 21.46
C LEU A 297 4.45 3.32 21.15
N HIS A 298 5.10 2.17 20.93
CA HIS A 298 4.42 0.89 20.78
C HIS A 298 3.35 0.86 19.68
N CYS A 299 3.65 1.49 18.54
CA CYS A 299 2.73 1.62 17.42
C CYS A 299 3.14 0.76 16.22
N ALA A 300 2.17 0.18 15.52
CA ALA A 300 2.40 -0.53 14.27
C ALA A 300 1.31 -0.23 13.24
N PRO A 301 1.65 -0.17 11.94
CA PRO A 301 0.67 -0.27 10.87
C PRO A 301 -0.04 -1.62 10.92
N VAL A 302 -1.34 -1.60 10.67
CA VAL A 302 -2.19 -2.79 10.57
C VAL A 302 -2.95 -2.77 9.24
N ILE A 303 -3.15 -3.95 8.67
CA ILE A 303 -3.83 -4.16 7.38
C ILE A 303 -5.01 -5.10 7.56
N ASN A 304 -6.13 -4.83 6.89
CA ASN A 304 -7.34 -5.64 6.93
C ASN A 304 -7.20 -6.92 6.08
N LEU A 305 -6.42 -7.86 6.58
CA LEU A 305 -6.20 -9.18 6.00
C LEU A 305 -6.29 -10.25 7.08
N PHE A 306 -7.00 -11.32 6.77
CA PHE A 306 -7.20 -12.44 7.68
C PHE A 306 -7.27 -13.77 6.92
N SER A 307 -6.75 -14.83 7.51
CA SER A 307 -6.73 -16.16 6.88
C SER A 307 -8.08 -16.84 7.03
N LEU A 308 -8.53 -17.48 5.95
CA LEU A 308 -9.77 -18.25 5.86
C LEU A 308 -9.53 -19.55 5.09
N GLU A 309 -10.50 -20.44 5.16
CA GLU A 309 -10.63 -21.57 4.25
C GLU A 309 -11.74 -21.27 3.23
N ALA A 310 -11.60 -21.76 2.00
CA ALA A 310 -12.69 -21.74 1.03
C ALA A 310 -13.61 -22.96 1.24
N ASP A 311 -14.85 -22.87 0.75
CA ASP A 311 -15.73 -24.04 0.64
C ASP A 311 -15.00 -25.16 -0.14
N PRO A 312 -15.01 -26.42 0.37
CA PRO A 312 -14.37 -27.53 -0.32
C PRO A 312 -14.92 -27.66 -1.74
N LEU A 313 -14.01 -27.59 -2.72
CA LEU A 313 -14.40 -27.60 -4.12
C LEU A 313 -14.34 -29.03 -4.67
N THR A 314 -15.47 -29.53 -5.14
CA THR A 314 -15.53 -30.80 -5.89
C THR A 314 -15.43 -30.50 -7.37
N LEU A 315 -14.45 -31.08 -8.05
CA LEU A 315 -14.18 -30.78 -9.45
C LEU A 315 -15.20 -31.41 -10.40
N ASN A 316 -15.83 -30.58 -11.22
CA ASN A 316 -16.62 -31.03 -12.37
C ASN A 316 -15.71 -31.06 -13.62
N PRO A 317 -15.55 -32.21 -14.30
CA PRO A 317 -14.73 -32.31 -15.51
C PRO A 317 -15.22 -31.45 -16.68
N LEU A 318 -16.49 -31.06 -16.70
CA LEU A 318 -17.06 -30.22 -17.77
C LEU A 318 -16.71 -28.73 -17.61
N GLU A 319 -16.25 -28.33 -16.44
CA GLU A 319 -15.89 -26.96 -16.13
C GLU A 319 -14.38 -26.72 -16.34
N THR A 320 -14.04 -25.48 -16.66
CA THR A 320 -12.65 -25.01 -16.89
C THR A 320 -12.20 -23.99 -15.85
N GLU A 321 -13.13 -23.23 -15.29
CA GLU A 321 -12.89 -22.26 -14.22
C GLU A 321 -13.83 -22.61 -13.06
N TYR A 322 -13.34 -22.53 -11.83
CA TYR A 322 -14.12 -22.83 -10.63
C TYR A 322 -14.22 -21.60 -9.73
N LEU A 323 -15.44 -21.20 -9.37
CA LEU A 323 -15.69 -20.06 -8.48
C LEU A 323 -15.35 -20.42 -7.04
N LEU A 324 -14.52 -19.60 -6.39
CA LEU A 324 -14.23 -19.73 -4.97
C LEU A 324 -15.22 -18.95 -4.12
N ARG A 325 -15.60 -19.54 -2.99
CA ARG A 325 -16.40 -18.90 -1.95
C ARG A 325 -15.74 -19.11 -0.59
N PRO A 326 -15.60 -18.07 0.24
CA PRO A 326 -15.12 -18.23 1.61
C PRO A 326 -16.04 -19.12 2.43
N LEU A 327 -15.48 -20.07 3.18
CA LEU A 327 -16.23 -21.00 4.03
C LEU A 327 -16.92 -20.23 5.16
N ARG A 328 -18.25 -20.36 5.24
CA ARG A 328 -19.07 -19.94 6.41
C ARG A 328 -18.98 -18.45 6.81
N LEU A 329 -18.73 -17.52 5.89
CA LEU A 329 -19.02 -16.09 6.12
C LEU A 329 -20.24 -15.65 5.31
N GLN A 330 -21.33 -15.31 6.01
CA GLN A 330 -22.57 -14.77 5.44
C GLN A 330 -22.67 -13.25 5.65
N ASP A 331 -21.52 -12.60 5.75
CA ASP A 331 -21.39 -11.19 6.13
C ASP A 331 -21.65 -10.26 4.94
N GLY A 332 -21.63 -10.79 3.72
CA GLY A 332 -21.84 -10.06 2.46
C GLY A 332 -20.74 -9.07 2.09
N HIS A 333 -19.71 -8.92 2.95
CA HIS A 333 -18.63 -7.94 2.77
C HIS A 333 -17.25 -8.58 2.62
N THR A 334 -17.13 -9.89 2.73
CA THR A 334 -15.83 -10.60 2.63
C THR A 334 -15.45 -10.80 1.17
N GLU A 335 -14.31 -10.25 0.76
CA GLU A 335 -13.70 -10.45 -0.54
C GLU A 335 -12.44 -11.30 -0.39
N ILE A 336 -12.15 -12.13 -1.40
CA ILE A 336 -10.92 -12.93 -1.44
C ILE A 336 -9.79 -12.03 -1.94
N TYR A 337 -8.73 -11.88 -1.14
CA TYR A 337 -7.55 -11.11 -1.49
C TYR A 337 -6.51 -11.97 -2.23
N SER A 338 -6.24 -13.17 -1.74
CA SER A 338 -5.33 -14.12 -2.40
C SER A 338 -5.72 -15.57 -2.12
N VAL A 339 -5.33 -16.45 -3.05
CA VAL A 339 -5.31 -17.90 -2.83
C VAL A 339 -3.89 -18.27 -2.45
N ASP A 340 -3.73 -18.82 -1.25
CA ASP A 340 -2.42 -19.00 -0.63
C ASP A 340 -1.89 -20.42 -0.86
N ASP A 341 -2.74 -21.43 -0.67
CA ASP A 341 -2.39 -22.83 -0.94
C ASP A 341 -3.63 -23.64 -1.37
N ILE A 342 -3.41 -24.63 -2.24
CA ILE A 342 -4.42 -25.58 -2.72
C ILE A 342 -3.89 -27.00 -2.52
N HIS A 343 -4.62 -27.76 -1.71
CA HIS A 343 -4.37 -29.18 -1.48
C HIS A 343 -5.52 -30.02 -2.01
N GLY A 344 -5.22 -30.96 -2.89
CA GLY A 344 -6.13 -32.00 -3.32
C GLY A 344 -6.13 -33.20 -2.38
N ALA A 345 -7.31 -33.63 -1.96
CA ALA A 345 -7.49 -34.84 -1.18
C ALA A 345 -7.84 -36.01 -2.12
N MET A 346 -6.90 -36.95 -2.28
CA MET A 346 -7.13 -38.22 -2.97
C MET A 346 -7.02 -39.40 -2.01
N LYS A 347 -7.60 -40.55 -2.40
CA LYS A 347 -7.56 -41.78 -1.59
C LYS A 347 -6.15 -42.25 -1.21
N ASN A 348 -5.13 -41.89 -1.99
CA ASN A 348 -3.76 -42.39 -1.84
C ASN A 348 -2.72 -41.28 -1.52
N GLY A 349 -3.14 -40.07 -1.15
CA GLY A 349 -2.20 -39.00 -0.79
C GLY A 349 -2.79 -37.60 -0.87
N LYS A 350 -1.99 -36.62 -0.46
CA LYS A 350 -2.27 -35.19 -0.64
C LYS A 350 -1.53 -34.70 -1.87
N SER A 351 -2.26 -34.13 -2.82
CA SER A 351 -1.68 -33.46 -3.99
C SER A 351 -1.53 -31.98 -3.69
N GLN A 352 -0.33 -31.42 -3.84
CA GLN A 352 -0.14 -29.97 -3.73
C GLN A 352 -0.17 -29.35 -5.13
N TYR A 353 -0.90 -28.25 -5.28
CA TYR A 353 -0.86 -27.44 -6.50
C TYR A 353 0.07 -26.25 -6.30
N VAL A 354 0.89 -25.97 -7.31
CA VAL A 354 1.86 -24.88 -7.26
C VAL A 354 1.33 -23.66 -8.03
N PRO A 355 1.50 -22.41 -7.55
CA PRO A 355 1.10 -21.23 -8.31
C PRO A 355 1.82 -21.15 -9.66
N PHE A 356 1.08 -20.88 -10.72
CA PHE A 356 1.62 -20.79 -12.08
C PHE A 356 2.74 -19.74 -12.24
N THR A 357 2.69 -18.67 -11.44
CA THR A 357 3.69 -17.59 -11.42
C THR A 357 5.08 -18.04 -10.96
N SER A 358 5.17 -19.05 -10.08
CA SER A 358 6.44 -19.45 -9.43
C SER A 358 7.50 -20.04 -10.37
N PHE A 359 7.10 -20.64 -11.50
CA PHE A 359 8.03 -21.36 -12.39
C PHE A 359 8.26 -20.69 -13.75
N ARG A 360 7.43 -19.72 -14.16
CA ARG A 360 7.64 -19.02 -15.44
C ARG A 360 8.90 -18.16 -15.50
N HIS A 361 9.40 -17.68 -14.36
CA HIS A 361 10.64 -16.89 -14.28
C HIS A 361 11.92 -17.73 -14.45
N ARG A 362 11.83 -19.07 -14.48
CA ARG A 362 12.97 -19.98 -14.71
C ARG A 362 13.12 -20.39 -16.18
N GLY A 363 12.74 -19.52 -17.12
CA GLY A 363 12.98 -19.72 -18.56
C GLY A 363 12.25 -20.92 -19.15
N GLY A 364 10.93 -20.82 -19.29
CA GLY A 364 9.99 -21.86 -19.74
C GLY A 364 10.20 -22.44 -21.16
N MET A 365 11.40 -22.90 -21.51
CA MET A 365 11.70 -23.60 -22.76
C MET A 365 11.74 -25.13 -22.65
N MET A 366 11.55 -25.73 -21.49
CA MET A 366 11.48 -27.20 -21.36
C MET A 366 10.06 -27.63 -21.00
N ARG A 367 9.31 -28.16 -21.97
CA ARG A 367 7.99 -28.82 -21.77
C ARG A 367 8.02 -29.94 -20.70
N HIS A 368 9.21 -30.38 -20.30
CA HIS A 368 9.44 -31.46 -19.35
C HIS A 368 9.57 -31.01 -17.88
N ASP A 369 9.73 -29.72 -17.59
CA ASP A 369 9.92 -29.20 -16.21
C ASP A 369 8.67 -28.49 -15.64
N ALA A 370 7.55 -28.46 -16.38
CA ALA A 370 6.31 -27.92 -15.86
C ALA A 370 5.82 -28.78 -14.68
N PRO A 371 5.39 -28.17 -13.55
CA PRO A 371 4.87 -28.93 -12.43
C PRO A 371 3.71 -29.83 -12.85
N GLU A 372 3.64 -31.01 -12.25
CA GLU A 372 2.55 -31.96 -12.50
C GLU A 372 1.15 -31.38 -12.21
N ARG A 373 1.08 -30.39 -11.32
CA ARG A 373 -0.11 -29.63 -10.94
C ARG A 373 0.23 -28.17 -10.70
N TYR A 374 -0.54 -27.28 -11.31
CA TYR A 374 -0.46 -25.85 -11.06
C TYR A 374 -1.84 -25.21 -11.04
N PHE A 375 -1.91 -24.01 -10.46
CA PHE A 375 -3.12 -23.20 -10.47
C PHE A 375 -2.85 -21.76 -10.87
N HIS A 376 -3.86 -21.13 -11.43
CA HIS A 376 -3.90 -19.72 -11.76
C HIS A 376 -5.21 -19.12 -11.23
N THR A 377 -5.16 -17.88 -10.74
CA THR A 377 -6.35 -17.19 -10.22
C THR A 377 -6.76 -16.08 -11.17
N ARG A 378 -8.07 -15.89 -11.34
CA ARG A 378 -8.64 -14.78 -12.10
C ARG A 378 -9.67 -14.07 -11.23
N VAL A 379 -9.57 -12.76 -11.14
CA VAL A 379 -10.51 -11.93 -10.41
C VAL A 379 -11.39 -11.20 -11.42
N LYS A 380 -12.71 -11.24 -11.23
CA LYS A 380 -13.68 -10.54 -12.08
C LYS A 380 -14.64 -9.76 -11.21
N ARG A 381 -15.01 -8.55 -11.63
CA ARG A 381 -16.08 -7.81 -10.95
C ARG A 381 -17.44 -8.43 -11.29
N GLY A 382 -18.13 -8.91 -10.27
CA GLY A 382 -19.48 -9.45 -10.38
C GLY A 382 -20.54 -8.36 -10.54
N ALA A 383 -21.77 -8.76 -10.85
CA ALA A 383 -22.90 -7.84 -11.04
C ALA A 383 -23.30 -7.08 -9.76
N SER A 384 -22.96 -7.61 -8.58
CA SER A 384 -23.13 -6.95 -7.29
C SER A 384 -22.10 -5.83 -7.04
N GLY A 385 -21.09 -5.70 -7.90
CA GLY A 385 -19.97 -4.78 -7.74
C GLY A 385 -18.81 -5.32 -6.91
N MET A 386 -18.95 -6.51 -6.30
CA MET A 386 -17.89 -7.23 -5.57
C MET A 386 -16.98 -8.02 -6.53
N HIS A 387 -15.82 -8.43 -6.03
CA HIS A 387 -14.85 -9.22 -6.81
C HIS A 387 -15.01 -10.72 -6.57
N ASP A 388 -15.35 -11.44 -7.64
CA ASP A 388 -15.40 -12.89 -7.66
C ASP A 388 -14.04 -13.45 -8.05
N THR A 389 -13.53 -14.39 -7.24
CA THR A 389 -12.27 -15.09 -7.53
C THR A 389 -12.54 -16.46 -8.12
N TRP A 390 -11.95 -16.69 -9.28
CA TRP A 390 -12.01 -17.95 -10.02
C TRP A 390 -10.64 -18.61 -10.00
N ILE A 391 -10.62 -19.93 -9.88
CA ILE A 391 -9.40 -20.73 -10.04
C ILE A 391 -9.44 -21.49 -11.36
N ILE A 392 -8.28 -21.57 -11.98
CA ILE A 392 -8.01 -22.36 -13.18
C ILE A 392 -6.93 -23.34 -12.78
N LEU A 393 -7.20 -24.63 -12.98
CA LEU A 393 -6.29 -25.72 -12.64
C LEU A 393 -5.68 -26.28 -13.93
N GLY A 394 -4.44 -26.74 -13.84
CA GLY A 394 -3.76 -27.38 -14.96
C GLY A 394 -2.58 -28.23 -14.52
N GLY A 395 -1.98 -28.93 -15.49
CA GLY A 395 -0.85 -29.83 -15.27
C GLY A 395 -1.17 -31.25 -15.72
N ARG A 396 -0.12 -31.99 -16.10
CA ARG A 396 -0.27 -33.32 -16.71
C ARG A 396 -1.02 -34.30 -15.78
N SER A 397 -0.70 -34.29 -14.50
CA SER A 397 -1.35 -35.18 -13.52
C SER A 397 -2.78 -34.74 -13.23
N PHE A 398 -3.07 -33.44 -13.27
CA PHE A 398 -4.44 -32.93 -13.22
C PHE A 398 -5.28 -33.39 -14.43
N ASP A 399 -4.75 -33.30 -15.65
CA ASP A 399 -5.48 -33.70 -16.87
C ASP A 399 -5.79 -35.21 -16.89
N ILE A 400 -4.87 -36.03 -16.39
CA ILE A 400 -5.08 -37.49 -16.23
C ILE A 400 -6.17 -37.77 -15.20
N ASP A 401 -6.13 -37.10 -14.05
CA ASP A 401 -7.09 -37.33 -12.97
C ASP A 401 -8.47 -36.73 -13.22
N LYS A 402 -8.56 -35.69 -14.06
CA LYS A 402 -9.83 -35.14 -14.54
C LYS A 402 -10.67 -36.19 -15.27
N LEU A 403 -10.02 -37.21 -15.85
CA LEU A 403 -10.66 -38.35 -16.51
C LEU A 403 -10.94 -39.53 -15.56
N ALA A 404 -10.52 -39.46 -14.30
CA ALA A 404 -10.77 -40.50 -13.32
C ALA A 404 -12.25 -40.51 -12.88
N GLU A 405 -12.77 -41.70 -12.55
CA GLU A 405 -14.19 -41.88 -12.19
C GLU A 405 -14.62 -41.18 -10.90
N LYS A 406 -13.68 -40.67 -10.09
CA LYS A 406 -13.97 -40.01 -8.80
C LYS A 406 -13.42 -38.59 -8.78
N PRO A 407 -14.28 -37.58 -8.54
CA PRO A 407 -13.83 -36.21 -8.49
C PRO A 407 -12.94 -35.98 -7.27
N GLU A 408 -11.80 -35.33 -7.50
CA GLU A 408 -10.92 -34.83 -6.43
C GLU A 408 -11.64 -33.70 -5.68
N SER A 409 -11.49 -33.68 -4.35
CA SER A 409 -11.96 -32.59 -3.51
C SER A 409 -10.77 -31.72 -3.09
N LEU A 410 -10.88 -30.41 -3.30
CA LEU A 410 -9.83 -29.46 -3.00
C LEU A 410 -10.12 -28.73 -1.68
N SER A 411 -9.11 -28.72 -0.81
CA SER A 411 -9.02 -27.85 0.35
C SER A 411 -8.15 -26.66 -0.01
N ILE A 412 -8.69 -25.45 0.16
CA ILE A 412 -8.08 -24.22 -0.33
C ILE A 412 -7.95 -23.23 0.82
N ARG A 413 -6.73 -22.79 1.09
CA ARG A 413 -6.45 -21.70 2.02
C ARG A 413 -6.44 -20.38 1.26
N ILE A 414 -7.18 -19.41 1.77
CA ILE A 414 -7.30 -18.09 1.18
C ILE A 414 -7.04 -17.02 2.23
N THR A 415 -6.56 -15.86 1.78
CA THR A 415 -6.56 -14.65 2.60
C THR A 415 -7.75 -13.81 2.17
N GLY A 416 -8.58 -13.41 3.12
CA GLY A 416 -9.73 -12.54 2.94
C GLY A 416 -9.46 -11.11 3.38
N THR A 417 -10.30 -10.19 2.88
CA THR A 417 -10.41 -8.80 3.33
C THR A 417 -11.89 -8.43 3.42
N ASN A 418 -12.21 -7.37 4.16
CA ASN A 418 -13.54 -6.79 4.16
C ASN A 418 -13.58 -5.71 3.07
N GLY A 419 -14.24 -6.01 1.94
CA GLY A 419 -14.33 -5.17 0.76
C GLY A 419 -15.22 -3.94 0.96
N GLN A 420 -16.33 -3.84 0.24
CA GLN A 420 -17.21 -2.65 0.26
C GLN A 420 -18.05 -2.53 1.54
N LEU A 421 -17.38 -2.31 2.68
CA LEU A 421 -18.04 -1.81 3.88
C LEU A 421 -18.33 -0.32 3.74
N PRO A 422 -19.49 0.18 4.22
CA PRO A 422 -19.83 1.59 4.11
C PRO A 422 -18.78 2.48 4.78
N ARG A 423 -18.33 3.53 4.08
CA ARG A 423 -17.32 4.50 4.56
C ARG A 423 -17.56 5.00 5.98
N LYS A 424 -18.79 5.44 6.29
CA LYS A 424 -19.16 5.93 7.64
C LYS A 424 -18.95 4.88 8.73
N ALA A 425 -19.10 3.61 8.37
CA ALA A 425 -18.94 2.50 9.27
C ALA A 425 -17.45 2.22 9.53
N LEU A 426 -16.59 2.32 8.50
CA LEU A 426 -15.14 2.21 8.61
C LEU A 426 -14.48 3.39 9.35
N GLU A 427 -14.87 4.64 9.09
CA GLU A 427 -14.29 5.82 9.76
C GLU A 427 -14.57 5.86 11.27
N SER A 428 -15.69 5.28 11.71
CA SER A 428 -16.06 5.13 13.13
C SER A 428 -15.63 3.80 13.75
N THR A 429 -14.88 2.99 13.00
CA THR A 429 -14.43 1.68 13.45
C THR A 429 -13.32 1.85 14.49
N LEU A 430 -13.61 1.39 15.71
CA LEU A 430 -12.63 1.32 16.79
C LEU A 430 -12.02 -0.08 16.82
N LEU A 431 -10.70 -0.15 16.69
CA LEU A 431 -9.90 -1.35 16.93
C LEU A 431 -9.56 -1.39 18.42
N ASP A 432 -10.18 -2.31 19.16
CA ASP A 432 -10.15 -2.28 20.63
C ASP A 432 -9.78 -3.62 21.28
N ARG A 433 -9.70 -4.71 20.51
CA ARG A 433 -9.49 -6.06 21.03
C ARG A 433 -8.47 -6.82 20.21
N VAL A 434 -7.69 -7.66 20.89
CA VAL A 434 -6.81 -8.65 20.25
C VAL A 434 -7.60 -9.93 19.98
N VAL A 435 -7.32 -10.62 18.87
CA VAL A 435 -7.94 -11.93 18.57
C VAL A 435 -7.43 -12.98 19.54
N LYS A 436 -6.11 -13.02 19.74
CA LYS A 436 -5.42 -13.95 20.64
C LYS A 436 -4.46 -13.16 21.50
N ALA A 437 -4.51 -13.38 22.81
CA ALA A 437 -3.57 -12.75 23.73
C ALA A 437 -2.12 -13.16 23.38
N GLY A 438 -1.24 -12.15 23.28
CA GLY A 438 0.20 -12.37 23.21
C GLY A 438 0.78 -12.77 24.56
N LYS A 439 2.11 -12.88 24.65
CA LYS A 439 2.81 -13.11 25.92
C LYS A 439 2.52 -12.00 26.95
N VAL A 440 2.40 -10.77 26.46
CA VAL A 440 2.12 -9.57 27.24
C VAL A 440 0.68 -9.11 26.93
N PRO A 441 -0.16 -8.86 27.94
CA PRO A 441 -1.46 -8.25 27.72
C PRO A 441 -1.27 -6.78 27.28
N VAL A 442 -1.94 -6.42 26.20
CA VAL A 442 -1.91 -5.07 25.62
C VAL A 442 -3.34 -4.58 25.42
N SER A 443 -3.54 -3.29 25.69
CA SER A 443 -4.73 -2.58 25.20
C SER A 443 -4.46 -2.01 23.82
N VAL A 444 -5.50 -1.93 22.99
CA VAL A 444 -5.39 -1.58 21.57
C VAL A 444 -6.21 -0.32 21.32
N LEU A 445 -5.62 0.63 20.60
CA LEU A 445 -6.30 1.86 20.18
C LEU A 445 -5.83 2.26 18.78
N ASN A 446 -6.74 2.55 17.86
CA ASN A 446 -6.38 3.13 16.58
C ASN A 446 -5.99 4.59 16.73
N LEU A 447 -4.81 4.96 16.22
CA LEU A 447 -4.33 6.34 16.16
C LEU A 447 -4.80 7.06 14.91
N THR A 448 -5.08 6.30 13.85
CA THR A 448 -5.59 6.83 12.58
C THR A 448 -6.87 6.12 12.21
N ALA A 449 -7.80 6.83 11.58
CA ALA A 449 -9.01 6.21 11.05
C ALA A 449 -8.64 5.17 9.98
N PRO A 450 -9.25 3.97 9.97
CA PRO A 450 -9.02 3.00 8.92
C PRO A 450 -9.34 3.57 7.54
N THR A 451 -8.44 3.36 6.57
CA THR A 451 -8.62 3.82 5.19
C THR A 451 -9.72 3.03 4.48
N LEU A 452 -10.21 3.56 3.36
CA LEU A 452 -11.07 2.77 2.47
C LEU A 452 -10.21 1.83 1.61
N PRO A 453 -10.70 0.63 1.27
CA PRO A 453 -10.05 -0.21 0.27
C PRO A 453 -9.91 0.52 -1.07
N LEU A 454 -8.73 0.44 -1.68
CA LEU A 454 -8.44 1.03 -2.98
C LEU A 454 -8.38 -0.08 -4.03
N TYR A 455 -9.30 -0.04 -4.97
CA TYR A 455 -9.33 -0.99 -6.09
C TYR A 455 -8.43 -0.50 -7.23
N PRO A 456 -7.73 -1.41 -7.92
CA PRO A 456 -6.86 -1.03 -9.03
C PRO A 456 -7.67 -0.35 -10.15
N PRO A 457 -7.16 0.75 -10.74
CA PRO A 457 -7.82 1.38 -11.88
C PRO A 457 -7.84 0.45 -13.10
N ALA A 458 -9.01 0.26 -13.71
CA ALA A 458 -9.16 -0.54 -14.93
C ALA A 458 -9.41 0.30 -16.21
N ALA A 459 -9.69 1.61 -16.05
CA ALA A 459 -10.06 2.48 -17.17
C ALA A 459 -8.85 3.06 -17.93
N ASP A 460 -9.11 3.66 -19.12
CA ASP A 460 -8.17 4.51 -19.87
C ASP A 460 -6.81 3.85 -20.20
N ARG A 461 -6.83 2.57 -20.59
CA ARG A 461 -5.62 1.81 -20.97
C ARG A 461 -4.55 1.83 -19.87
N PHE A 462 -4.96 1.88 -18.60
CA PHE A 462 -4.07 1.94 -17.44
C PHE A 462 -2.97 0.87 -17.50
N HIS A 463 -3.34 -0.37 -17.81
CA HIS A 463 -2.41 -1.49 -17.96
C HIS A 463 -1.30 -1.24 -18.99
N TRP A 464 -1.62 -0.60 -20.12
CA TRP A 464 -0.63 -0.26 -21.16
C TRP A 464 0.33 0.84 -20.70
N ARG A 465 -0.17 1.84 -19.97
CA ARG A 465 0.68 2.89 -19.38
C ARG A 465 1.67 2.31 -18.37
N VAL A 466 1.20 1.38 -17.53
CA VAL A 466 2.05 0.66 -16.56
C VAL A 466 3.13 -0.15 -17.29
N MET A 467 2.77 -0.92 -18.33
CA MET A 467 3.77 -1.68 -19.10
C MET A 467 4.79 -0.78 -19.80
N SER A 468 4.37 0.36 -20.36
CA SER A 468 5.26 1.33 -21.01
C SER A 468 6.32 1.88 -20.05
N HIS A 469 5.94 2.10 -18.80
CA HIS A 469 6.81 2.64 -17.76
C HIS A 469 7.93 1.66 -17.32
N LEU A 470 7.73 0.35 -17.48
CA LEU A 470 8.68 -0.67 -17.05
C LEU A 470 9.90 -0.83 -17.97
N GLY A 471 9.94 -0.14 -19.12
CA GLY A 471 11.07 -0.21 -20.04
C GLY A 471 12.36 0.33 -19.42
N SER A 472 13.49 -0.37 -19.61
CA SER A 472 14.81 0.03 -19.10
C SER A 472 15.29 1.40 -19.60
N ASN A 473 14.83 1.84 -20.77
CA ASN A 473 15.14 3.16 -21.32
C ASN A 473 14.22 4.29 -20.83
N PHE A 474 13.27 4.03 -19.93
CA PHE A 474 12.26 5.01 -19.53
C PHE A 474 12.87 6.23 -18.81
N LEU A 475 14.02 6.08 -18.13
CA LEU A 475 14.71 7.21 -17.48
C LEU A 475 15.02 8.35 -18.46
N SER A 476 15.38 8.03 -19.71
CA SER A 476 15.67 9.04 -20.72
C SER A 476 14.44 9.89 -21.10
N MET A 477 13.24 9.33 -20.99
CA MET A 477 11.97 10.01 -21.31
C MET A 477 11.43 10.83 -20.13
N MET A 478 11.94 10.61 -18.92
CA MET A 478 11.50 11.31 -17.70
C MET A 478 12.14 12.70 -17.52
N ASP A 479 12.83 13.23 -18.55
CA ASP A 479 13.37 14.59 -18.55
C ASP A 479 12.30 15.68 -18.72
N ASN A 480 11.02 15.28 -18.82
CA ASN A 480 9.87 16.15 -18.94
C ASN A 480 8.97 16.05 -17.68
N PRO A 481 8.55 17.19 -17.09
CA PRO A 481 7.66 17.20 -15.92
C PRO A 481 6.30 16.54 -16.18
N GLU A 482 5.76 16.57 -17.40
CA GLU A 482 4.50 15.91 -17.74
C GLU A 482 4.63 14.38 -17.70
N VAL A 483 5.75 13.85 -18.17
CA VAL A 483 6.03 12.42 -18.16
C VAL A 483 6.21 11.93 -16.73
N LEU A 484 6.99 12.66 -15.91
CA LEU A 484 7.16 12.32 -14.50
C LEU A 484 5.82 12.39 -13.73
N ARG A 485 5.01 13.44 -13.95
CA ARG A 485 3.66 13.54 -13.37
C ARG A 485 2.76 12.39 -13.77
N GLY A 486 2.68 12.09 -15.07
CA GLY A 486 1.87 10.99 -15.59
C GLY A 486 2.31 9.63 -15.07
N THR A 487 3.61 9.43 -14.89
CA THR A 487 4.19 8.23 -14.30
C THR A 487 3.78 8.07 -12.84
N LEU A 488 4.01 9.09 -12.01
CA LEU A 488 3.68 9.06 -10.59
C LEU A 488 2.16 8.95 -10.37
N ALA A 489 1.35 9.55 -11.25
CA ALA A 489 -0.11 9.43 -11.20
C ALA A 489 -0.61 7.99 -11.37
N LEU A 490 0.17 7.07 -11.98
CA LEU A 490 -0.20 5.65 -12.04
C LEU A 490 -0.25 4.99 -10.65
N TYR A 491 0.46 5.56 -9.69
CA TYR A 491 0.55 5.06 -8.31
C TYR A 491 -0.43 5.77 -7.37
N ASP A 492 -1.06 6.86 -7.82
CA ASP A 492 -2.09 7.54 -7.05
C ASP A 492 -3.47 6.96 -7.36
N TRP A 493 -3.83 5.92 -6.62
CA TRP A 493 -5.18 5.35 -6.69
C TRP A 493 -6.16 6.09 -5.77
N THR A 494 -5.65 7.09 -5.05
CA THR A 494 -6.45 7.92 -4.18
C THR A 494 -6.94 9.12 -4.99
N ASN A 495 -8.23 9.46 -4.89
CA ASN A 495 -8.71 10.72 -5.44
C ASN A 495 -8.40 11.89 -4.48
N ASP A 496 -7.26 11.84 -3.78
CA ASP A 496 -6.87 12.83 -2.79
C ASP A 496 -6.44 14.13 -3.47
N GLU A 497 -6.96 15.25 -2.98
CA GLU A 497 -6.59 16.56 -3.48
C GLU A 497 -5.12 16.89 -3.16
N MET A 498 -4.62 16.45 -2.00
CA MET A 498 -3.25 16.78 -1.62
C MET A 498 -2.23 16.04 -2.49
N ASN A 499 -2.48 14.78 -2.85
CA ASN A 499 -1.63 14.06 -3.80
C ASN A 499 -1.63 14.72 -5.19
N ARG A 500 -2.80 15.15 -5.69
CA ARG A 500 -2.89 15.93 -6.93
C ARG A 500 -2.07 17.22 -6.88
N ARG A 501 -2.18 18.00 -5.80
CA ARG A 501 -1.38 19.22 -5.61
C ARG A 501 0.12 18.94 -5.63
N ARG A 502 0.58 17.87 -4.96
CA ARG A 502 2.00 17.45 -4.96
C ARG A 502 2.50 17.06 -6.34
N LEU A 503 1.68 16.37 -7.13
CA LEU A 503 2.02 16.04 -8.52
C LEU A 503 2.10 17.31 -9.37
N GLU A 504 1.08 18.18 -9.28
CA GLU A 504 1.05 19.48 -9.97
C GLU A 504 2.19 20.42 -9.56
N ALA A 505 2.78 20.21 -8.38
CA ALA A 505 3.93 20.95 -7.91
C ALA A 505 5.21 20.72 -8.73
N ILE A 506 5.26 19.66 -9.54
CA ILE A 506 6.41 19.37 -10.42
C ILE A 506 6.38 20.34 -11.61
N VAL A 507 7.15 21.42 -11.49
CA VAL A 507 7.20 22.51 -12.49
C VAL A 507 8.12 22.15 -13.65
N ALA A 508 9.32 21.64 -13.35
CA ALA A 508 10.32 21.31 -14.35
C ALA A 508 11.15 20.09 -13.92
N VAL A 509 11.63 19.35 -14.90
CA VAL A 509 12.60 18.27 -14.73
C VAL A 509 13.72 18.51 -15.73
N LYS A 510 14.96 18.28 -15.31
CA LYS A 510 16.14 18.42 -16.16
C LYS A 510 17.15 17.34 -15.83
N HIS A 511 17.62 16.64 -16.85
CA HIS A 511 18.71 15.68 -16.71
C HIS A 511 20.01 16.30 -17.18
N SER A 512 21.08 16.14 -16.41
CA SER A 512 22.42 16.57 -16.82
C SER A 512 23.46 15.49 -16.56
N LEU A 513 24.41 15.34 -17.48
CA LEU A 513 25.43 14.31 -17.40
C LEU A 513 26.55 14.74 -16.45
N ILE A 514 26.79 13.94 -15.41
CA ILE A 514 27.96 14.03 -14.54
C ILE A 514 29.06 13.15 -15.12
N ARG A 515 30.27 13.70 -15.24
CA ARG A 515 31.49 12.95 -15.60
C ARG A 515 32.59 13.30 -14.61
N ARG A 516 33.08 12.30 -13.87
CA ARG A 516 34.22 12.47 -12.96
C ARG A 516 35.22 11.34 -13.12
N PHE A 517 36.49 11.63 -12.84
CA PHE A 517 37.51 10.60 -12.72
C PHE A 517 37.69 10.24 -11.25
N GLU A 518 37.52 8.97 -10.89
CA GLU A 518 37.89 8.44 -9.56
C GLU A 518 38.77 7.20 -9.72
N ARG A 519 39.88 7.15 -8.99
CA ARG A 519 40.79 5.99 -8.93
C ARG A 519 41.23 5.47 -10.32
N GLY A 520 41.38 6.36 -11.30
CA GLY A 520 41.81 6.01 -12.67
C GLY A 520 40.69 5.60 -13.64
N PHE A 521 39.43 5.57 -13.21
CA PHE A 521 38.28 5.27 -14.05
C PHE A 521 37.38 6.49 -14.24
N MET A 522 36.75 6.62 -15.41
CA MET A 522 35.74 7.64 -15.67
C MET A 522 34.38 7.12 -15.23
N LEU A 523 33.83 7.71 -14.17
CA LEU A 523 32.46 7.50 -13.74
C LEU A 523 31.53 8.44 -14.49
N ARG A 524 30.40 7.88 -14.94
CA ARG A 524 29.31 8.60 -15.56
C ARG A 524 28.10 8.53 -14.65
N GLY A 525 27.37 9.62 -14.55
CA GLY A 525 26.10 9.64 -13.87
C GLY A 525 25.15 10.67 -14.44
N VAL A 526 23.90 10.62 -14.00
CA VAL A 526 22.86 11.60 -14.35
C VAL A 526 22.43 12.34 -13.09
N ASP A 527 22.56 13.66 -13.11
CA ASP A 527 21.88 14.54 -12.16
C ASP A 527 20.46 14.79 -12.64
N ILE A 528 19.50 14.37 -11.83
CA ILE A 528 18.07 14.55 -12.04
C ILE A 528 17.66 15.75 -11.20
N GLU A 529 17.58 16.91 -11.84
CA GLU A 529 17.16 18.15 -11.20
C GLU A 529 15.65 18.33 -11.38
N ILE A 530 14.90 18.33 -10.29
CA ILE A 530 13.44 18.54 -10.29
C ILE A 530 13.13 19.84 -9.58
N THR A 531 12.46 20.75 -10.29
CA THR A 531 11.97 22.00 -9.73
C THR A 531 10.56 21.81 -9.21
N LEU A 532 10.36 22.09 -7.91
CA LEU A 532 9.10 21.95 -7.22
C LEU A 532 8.56 23.31 -6.77
N ASN A 533 7.27 23.56 -6.97
CA ASN A 533 6.56 24.65 -6.32
C ASN A 533 6.24 24.25 -4.87
N ALA A 534 6.92 24.88 -3.90
CA ALA A 534 6.78 24.54 -2.49
C ALA A 534 5.39 24.85 -1.91
N ASP A 535 4.64 25.79 -2.51
CA ASP A 535 3.32 26.22 -2.04
C ASP A 535 2.26 25.11 -2.15
N ASN A 536 2.51 24.11 -3.01
CA ASN A 536 1.64 22.95 -3.18
C ASN A 536 1.92 21.81 -2.20
N PHE A 537 2.88 21.97 -1.29
CA PHE A 537 3.23 21.00 -0.25
C PHE A 537 2.85 21.51 1.14
N SER A 538 2.69 20.58 2.09
CA SER A 538 2.46 20.91 3.51
C SER A 538 3.77 21.30 4.23
N GLY A 539 4.54 22.22 3.65
CA GLY A 539 5.84 22.68 4.16
C GLY A 539 7.04 21.83 3.71
N GLU A 540 8.25 22.25 4.11
CA GLU A 540 9.52 21.63 3.67
C GLU A 540 9.64 20.15 4.08
N GLY A 541 9.02 19.76 5.20
CA GLY A 541 9.03 18.37 5.64
C GLY A 541 8.34 17.41 4.66
N ASP A 542 7.22 17.85 4.08
CA ASP A 542 6.46 17.10 3.07
C ASP A 542 7.31 16.96 1.79
N VAL A 543 7.96 18.06 1.38
CA VAL A 543 8.88 18.06 0.24
C VAL A 543 10.07 17.12 0.45
N ASN A 544 10.66 17.11 1.65
CA ASN A 544 11.78 16.23 1.96
C ASN A 544 11.37 14.76 1.92
N LEU A 545 10.17 14.43 2.44
CA LEU A 545 9.63 13.08 2.36
C LEU A 545 9.36 12.66 0.91
N PHE A 546 8.77 13.56 0.10
CA PHE A 546 8.57 13.35 -1.32
C PHE A 546 9.90 13.10 -2.06
N GLY A 547 10.93 13.90 -1.74
CA GLY A 547 12.27 13.75 -2.30
C GLY A 547 12.96 12.44 -1.90
N GLU A 548 12.80 11.99 -0.65
CA GLU A 548 13.31 10.69 -0.21
C GLU A 548 12.65 9.53 -0.97
N MET A 549 11.34 9.62 -1.20
CA MET A 549 10.62 8.66 -2.03
C MET A 549 11.14 8.68 -3.47
N LEU A 550 11.28 9.86 -4.09
CA LEU A 550 11.80 9.99 -5.46
C LEU A 550 13.24 9.48 -5.58
N HIS A 551 14.07 9.74 -4.57
CA HIS A 551 15.46 9.29 -4.54
C HIS A 551 15.56 7.76 -4.63
N ARG A 552 14.67 7.05 -3.91
CA ARG A 552 14.57 5.58 -3.93
C ARG A 552 13.91 5.05 -5.19
N PHE A 553 13.01 5.81 -5.79
CA PHE A 553 12.45 5.47 -7.10
C PHE A 553 13.52 5.55 -8.19
N PHE A 554 14.28 6.66 -8.27
CA PHE A 554 15.33 6.83 -9.27
C PHE A 554 16.54 5.92 -9.07
N SER A 555 16.73 5.37 -7.86
CA SER A 555 17.78 4.37 -7.62
C SER A 555 17.53 3.07 -8.39
N LEU A 556 16.27 2.78 -8.77
CA LEU A 556 15.91 1.61 -9.58
C LEU A 556 16.44 1.69 -11.02
N TYR A 557 16.67 2.90 -11.51
CA TYR A 557 17.25 3.14 -12.84
C TYR A 557 18.76 3.31 -12.79
N ALA A 558 19.40 3.12 -11.63
CA ALA A 558 20.86 3.13 -11.55
C ALA A 558 21.41 1.79 -12.05
N ASP A 559 22.50 1.88 -12.79
CA ASP A 559 23.15 0.73 -13.44
C ASP A 559 24.66 0.73 -13.14
N ILE A 560 25.34 -0.39 -13.39
CA ILE A 560 26.79 -0.54 -13.22
C ILE A 560 27.60 0.50 -14.01
N HIS A 561 27.04 1.02 -15.09
CA HIS A 561 27.70 2.00 -15.96
C HIS A 561 27.25 3.46 -15.71
N LEU A 562 26.17 3.67 -14.95
CA LEU A 562 25.54 4.97 -14.79
C LEU A 562 24.92 5.10 -13.39
N PHE A 563 25.52 5.94 -12.56
CA PHE A 563 24.92 6.31 -11.27
C PHE A 563 23.92 7.45 -11.42
N ASN A 564 22.94 7.55 -10.53
CA ASN A 564 21.95 8.62 -10.55
C ASN A 564 22.10 9.50 -9.31
N GLN A 565 21.83 10.79 -9.44
CA GLN A 565 21.76 11.74 -8.33
C GLN A 565 20.47 12.54 -8.42
N LEU A 566 19.81 12.75 -7.27
CA LEU A 566 18.59 13.56 -7.20
C LEU A 566 18.89 14.92 -6.58
N THR A 567 18.45 15.96 -7.25
CA THR A 567 18.48 17.35 -6.77
C THR A 567 17.08 17.95 -6.89
N LEU A 568 16.51 18.41 -5.77
CA LEU A 568 15.27 19.18 -5.76
C LEU A 568 15.58 20.68 -5.63
N VAL A 569 14.93 21.49 -6.46
CA VAL A 569 15.02 22.95 -6.41
C VAL A 569 13.65 23.50 -6.03
N LEU A 570 13.56 24.19 -4.90
CA LEU A 570 12.29 24.70 -4.37
C LEU A 570 12.03 26.12 -4.88
N GLN A 571 10.89 26.34 -5.53
CA GLN A 571 10.38 27.67 -5.85
C GLN A 571 9.34 28.10 -4.79
N PRO A 572 9.30 29.39 -4.42
CA PRO A 572 10.09 30.51 -4.97
C PRO A 572 11.47 30.71 -4.31
N THR A 573 11.81 29.96 -3.25
CA THR A 573 13.00 30.24 -2.42
C THR A 573 14.35 30.00 -3.10
N GLY A 574 14.39 29.19 -4.15
CA GLY A 574 15.61 28.74 -4.83
C GLY A 574 16.43 27.73 -4.01
N LYS A 575 15.93 27.27 -2.87
CA LYS A 575 16.64 26.33 -1.98
C LYS A 575 16.87 24.99 -2.71
N ARG A 576 18.10 24.50 -2.69
CA ARG A 576 18.49 23.22 -3.30
C ARG A 576 18.61 22.16 -2.22
N LEU A 577 17.89 21.05 -2.39
CA LEU A 577 18.01 19.84 -1.58
C LEU A 577 18.64 18.74 -2.43
N GLN A 578 19.75 18.17 -1.98
CA GLN A 578 20.47 17.15 -2.73
C GLN A 578 20.53 15.85 -1.91
N TRP A 579 20.34 14.73 -2.61
CA TRP A 579 20.49 13.38 -2.07
C TRP A 579 21.83 12.78 -2.49
N ARG A 580 22.20 11.69 -1.81
CA ARG A 580 23.42 10.94 -2.12
C ARG A 580 23.31 10.29 -3.50
N GLU A 581 24.45 9.92 -4.05
CA GLU A 581 24.51 9.21 -5.34
C GLU A 581 24.02 7.77 -5.19
N ASN A 582 23.19 7.35 -6.14
CA ASN A 582 22.70 5.99 -6.28
C ASN A 582 23.63 5.21 -7.19
N HIS A 583 24.44 4.33 -6.60
CA HIS A 583 25.28 3.38 -7.32
C HIS A 583 24.64 2.00 -7.27
N SER A 584 24.58 1.31 -8.42
CA SER A 584 24.04 -0.04 -8.53
C SER A 584 25.09 -0.98 -9.12
N GLN A 585 25.10 -2.22 -8.66
CA GLN A 585 25.88 -3.31 -9.28
C GLN A 585 25.01 -4.18 -10.19
N HIS A 586 23.76 -3.79 -10.42
CA HIS A 586 22.87 -4.48 -11.33
C HIS A 586 23.36 -4.31 -12.77
N ILE A 587 23.14 -5.33 -13.61
CA ILE A 587 23.36 -5.27 -15.06
C ILE A 587 21.99 -4.96 -15.67
N PRO A 588 21.86 -4.03 -16.63
CA PRO A 588 20.56 -3.64 -17.15
C PRO A 588 19.97 -4.80 -17.95
N GLY A 589 18.70 -5.12 -17.67
CA GLY A 589 17.92 -6.17 -18.34
C GLY A 589 17.27 -5.72 -19.65
#